data_AF-A0A2I6SDE4-F1
#
_entry.id   AF-A0A2I6SDE4-F1
#
_cell.length_a   1.000
_cell.length_b   1.000
_cell.length_c   1.000
_cell.angle_alpha   90.00
_cell.angle_beta   90.00
_cell.angle_gamma   90.00
#
_symmetry.space_group_name_H-M   'P 1'
#
loop_
_entity.id
_entity.type
_entity.pdbx_description
1 polymer ?
#
loop_
_entity_poly.entity_id
_entity_poly.type
_entity_poly.pdbx_seq_one_letter_code
_entity_poly.pdbx_strand_id
1 'polypeptide(L)'
;VRPVDYNNPVLVGYYPELRLPSGREAPARPEGVYPRNIDILHLEEIKGYERRIRDSIDYGYVAGYDYKKYNLLEKDWTDLLGNVIEGNADSIHETFYGSVYRNLLSLFGHIVDPVHQYGVPASVLEQPETVLRDPLFYRIAKRILSIFYQYKNHLQPYRHEDLYFPGVTIEDVTIDKLVTYFDEYDFEINNALSLPNPEEGGKYNYVARQHRLNHKPFHYYLKVKSEKEVNSVVRVFVGPKYDVYGRELSLNERKQYF
;
A
#
# COMPACT_ATOMS: atom_id res chain seq x y z
N VAL A 1 -8.55 9.51 2.73
CA VAL A 1 -7.12 9.73 3.10
C VAL A 1 -6.47 10.68 2.09
N ARG A 2 -5.82 11.76 2.55
CA ARG A 2 -5.06 12.68 1.67
C ARG A 2 -3.60 12.21 1.57
N PRO A 3 -2.97 12.30 0.38
CA PRO A 3 -1.57 11.94 0.22
C PRO A 3 -0.65 12.81 1.10
N VAL A 4 0.57 12.32 1.35
CA VAL A 4 1.62 13.15 1.94
C VAL A 4 2.07 14.26 0.98
N ASP A 5 2.56 15.35 1.53
CA ASP A 5 2.98 16.54 0.80
C ASP A 5 4.34 17.00 1.35
N TYR A 6 5.25 17.38 0.45
CA TYR A 6 6.59 17.84 0.79
C TYR A 6 6.62 19.28 1.31
N ASN A 7 5.60 20.09 1.01
CA ASN A 7 5.59 21.52 1.33
C ASN A 7 4.66 21.86 2.51
N ASN A 8 3.87 20.88 2.98
CA ASN A 8 2.89 21.04 4.05
C ASN A 8 3.22 20.15 5.25
N PRO A 9 2.86 20.54 6.47
CA PRO A 9 3.15 19.75 7.66
C PRO A 9 2.30 18.48 7.73
N VAL A 10 2.83 17.47 8.42
CA VAL A 10 2.08 16.26 8.76
C VAL A 10 1.12 16.58 9.90
N LEU A 11 -0.16 16.74 9.55
CA LEU A 11 -1.23 17.04 10.51
C LEU A 11 -1.72 15.83 11.33
N VAL A 12 -1.19 14.63 11.10
CA VAL A 12 -1.62 13.41 11.81
C VAL A 12 -0.44 12.87 12.62
N GLY A 13 -0.51 13.08 13.93
CA GLY A 13 0.45 12.53 14.89
C GLY A 13 0.24 11.03 15.08
N TYR A 14 1.23 10.37 15.66
CA TYR A 14 1.14 8.95 16.00
C TYR A 14 2.08 8.62 17.17
N TYR A 15 1.52 7.97 18.19
CA TYR A 15 2.27 7.44 19.33
C TYR A 15 2.25 5.91 19.25
N PRO A 16 3.37 5.23 18.92
CA PRO A 16 3.35 3.81 18.63
C PRO A 16 3.00 2.87 19.80
N GLU A 17 3.27 3.28 21.04
CA GLU A 17 3.19 2.41 22.23
C GLU A 17 4.00 1.10 22.07
N LEU A 18 5.14 1.18 21.39
CA LEU A 18 6.02 0.05 21.11
C LEU A 18 7.42 0.31 21.63
N ARG A 19 7.99 -0.71 22.27
CA ARG A 19 9.41 -0.78 22.60
C ARG A 19 10.11 -1.72 21.60
N LEU A 20 11.18 -1.23 20.99
CA LEU A 20 11.99 -1.99 20.05
C LEU A 20 12.81 -3.07 20.77
N PRO A 21 13.29 -4.11 20.07
CA PRO A 21 14.16 -5.14 20.66
C PRO A 21 15.43 -4.58 21.33
N SER A 22 15.89 -3.40 20.90
CA SER A 22 17.00 -2.67 21.53
C SER A 22 16.67 -2.09 22.93
N GLY A 23 15.44 -2.24 23.40
CA GLY A 23 14.94 -1.66 24.65
C GLY A 23 14.54 -0.19 24.54
N ARG A 24 14.74 0.44 23.38
CA ARG A 24 14.37 1.84 23.12
C ARG A 24 12.93 1.94 22.65
N GLU A 25 12.23 2.98 23.09
CA GLU A 25 10.87 3.27 22.62
C GLU A 25 10.90 3.66 21.13
N ALA A 26 9.93 3.16 20.36
CA ALA A 26 9.70 3.60 18.99
C ALA A 26 9.30 5.09 19.01
N PRO A 27 9.80 5.90 18.05
CA PRO A 27 9.61 7.33 18.10
C PRO A 27 8.14 7.73 17.91
N ALA A 28 7.69 8.63 18.79
CA ALA A 28 6.43 9.32 18.62
C ALA A 28 6.58 10.44 17.59
N ARG A 29 5.61 10.57 16.67
CA ARG A 29 5.56 11.71 15.75
C ARG A 29 4.50 12.72 16.23
N PRO A 30 4.87 13.94 16.62
CA PRO A 30 3.90 14.98 16.94
C PRO A 30 3.21 15.50 15.68
N GLU A 31 2.09 16.19 15.86
CA GLU A 31 1.39 16.89 14.79
C GLU A 31 2.15 18.16 14.36
N GLY A 32 1.97 18.57 13.11
CA GLY A 32 2.51 19.84 12.60
C GLY A 32 3.97 19.79 12.16
N VAL A 33 4.60 18.60 12.12
CA VAL A 33 6.01 18.47 11.71
C VAL A 33 6.14 18.55 10.19
N TYR A 34 7.09 19.37 9.73
CA TYR A 34 7.41 19.50 8.31
C TYR A 34 8.44 18.46 7.87
N PRO A 35 8.28 17.84 6.68
CA PRO A 35 9.35 17.06 6.09
C PRO A 35 10.53 17.99 5.74
N ARG A 36 11.75 17.55 6.00
CA ARG A 36 13.00 18.28 5.76
C ARG A 36 14.03 17.34 5.15
N ASN A 37 15.16 17.89 4.71
CA ASN A 37 16.30 17.06 4.31
C ASN A 37 16.71 16.14 5.46
N ILE A 38 16.95 14.87 5.13
CA ILE A 38 17.55 13.90 6.04
C ILE A 38 19.01 13.71 5.65
N ASP A 39 19.82 13.17 6.58
CA ASP A 39 21.28 13.07 6.50
C ASP A 39 21.85 12.89 5.07
N ILE A 40 21.54 11.76 4.43
CA ILE A 40 22.05 11.39 3.09
C ILE A 40 21.05 11.60 1.93
N LEU A 41 19.86 12.12 2.21
CA LEU A 41 18.79 12.20 1.22
C LEU A 41 18.10 13.56 1.28
N HIS A 42 18.20 14.31 0.18
CA HIS A 42 17.65 15.65 0.10
C HIS A 42 16.22 15.64 -0.44
N LEU A 43 15.37 16.50 0.13
CA LEU A 43 13.95 16.60 -0.26
C LEU A 43 13.79 16.89 -1.77
N GLU A 44 14.66 17.73 -2.31
CA GLU A 44 14.65 18.09 -3.73
C GLU A 44 15.04 16.92 -4.65
N GLU A 45 15.86 15.98 -4.18
CA GLU A 45 16.18 14.77 -4.94
C GLU A 45 14.97 13.85 -5.04
N ILE A 46 14.26 13.64 -3.93
CA ILE A 46 13.02 12.83 -3.90
C ILE A 46 11.97 13.45 -4.84
N LYS A 47 11.79 14.78 -4.77
CA LYS A 47 10.92 15.52 -5.70
C LYS A 47 11.35 15.34 -7.15
N GLY A 48 12.66 15.38 -7.42
CA GLY A 48 13.24 15.16 -8.74
C GLY A 48 12.95 13.77 -9.29
N TYR A 49 13.12 12.73 -8.47
CA TYR A 49 12.80 11.35 -8.82
C TYR A 49 11.32 11.16 -9.14
N GLU A 50 10.43 11.62 -8.26
CA GLU A 50 8.99 11.54 -8.49
C GLU A 50 8.59 12.32 -9.76
N ARG A 51 9.14 13.52 -9.97
CA ARG A 51 8.89 14.32 -11.16
C ARG A 51 9.30 13.57 -12.43
N ARG A 52 10.51 12.99 -12.48
CA ARG A 52 10.97 12.21 -13.65
C ARG A 52 10.03 11.07 -14.00
N ILE A 53 9.55 10.33 -12.99
CA ILE A 53 8.60 9.22 -13.20
C ILE A 53 7.28 9.76 -13.79
N ARG A 54 6.73 10.83 -13.20
CA ARG A 54 5.48 11.44 -13.69
C ARG A 54 5.62 12.01 -15.10
N ASP A 55 6.71 12.72 -15.37
CA ASP A 55 7.00 13.29 -16.68
C ASP A 55 7.18 12.17 -17.73
N SER A 56 7.83 11.05 -17.38
CA SER A 56 7.92 9.88 -18.26
C SER A 56 6.56 9.25 -18.54
N ILE A 57 5.68 9.19 -17.55
CA ILE A 57 4.29 8.71 -17.72
C ILE A 57 3.52 9.62 -18.67
N ASP A 58 3.54 10.93 -18.45
CA ASP A 58 2.83 11.91 -19.28
C ASP A 58 3.41 11.98 -20.71
N TYR A 59 4.72 11.79 -20.85
CA TYR A 59 5.38 11.69 -22.15
C TYR A 59 5.05 10.37 -22.89
N GLY A 60 4.59 9.34 -22.17
CA GLY A 60 4.24 8.03 -22.73
C GLY A 60 5.44 7.09 -22.92
N TYR A 61 6.64 7.44 -22.43
CA TYR A 61 7.81 6.56 -22.48
C TYR A 61 8.64 6.61 -21.20
N VAL A 62 9.10 5.44 -20.77
CA VAL A 62 10.12 5.30 -19.73
C VAL A 62 11.44 4.92 -20.39
N ALA A 63 12.53 5.57 -20.02
CA ALA A 63 13.87 5.28 -20.52
C ALA A 63 14.65 4.37 -19.56
N GLY A 64 15.14 3.24 -20.05
CA GLY A 64 16.06 2.35 -19.36
C GLY A 64 17.51 2.86 -19.39
N TYR A 65 18.37 2.23 -18.59
CA TYR A 65 19.80 2.54 -18.51
C TYR A 65 20.55 2.30 -19.82
N ASP A 66 20.08 1.34 -20.63
CA ASP A 66 20.62 0.95 -21.94
C ASP A 66 20.14 1.84 -23.11
N TYR A 67 19.58 3.02 -22.80
CA TYR A 67 18.92 3.92 -23.77
C TYR A 67 17.66 3.33 -24.42
N LYS A 68 17.20 2.16 -23.99
CA LYS A 68 15.96 1.57 -24.46
C LYS A 68 14.77 2.38 -23.95
N LYS A 69 13.82 2.62 -24.84
CA LYS A 69 12.57 3.31 -24.51
C LYS A 69 11.44 2.30 -24.46
N TYR A 70 10.65 2.36 -23.40
CA TYR A 70 9.49 1.51 -23.18
C TYR A 70 8.24 2.34 -23.44
N ASN A 71 7.49 2.00 -24.48
CA ASN A 71 6.25 2.67 -24.83
C ASN A 71 5.15 2.27 -23.84
N LEU A 72 4.72 3.22 -23.02
CA LEU A 72 3.73 3.01 -21.97
C LEU A 72 2.30 2.77 -22.48
N LEU A 73 2.04 3.10 -23.75
CA LEU A 73 0.72 2.97 -24.39
C LEU A 73 0.53 1.63 -25.12
N GLU A 74 1.61 0.91 -25.41
CA GLU A 74 1.56 -0.32 -26.21
C GLU A 74 0.97 -1.50 -25.43
N LYS A 75 1.28 -1.58 -24.13
CA LYS A 75 0.79 -2.63 -23.23
C LYS A 75 0.84 -2.18 -21.77
N ASP A 76 0.32 -3.03 -20.89
CA ASP A 76 0.41 -2.80 -19.45
C ASP A 76 1.84 -3.03 -18.93
N TRP A 77 2.46 -1.95 -18.45
CA TRP A 77 3.79 -1.87 -17.85
C TRP A 77 3.71 -1.59 -16.34
N THR A 78 2.60 -1.95 -15.69
CA THR A 78 2.44 -1.78 -14.25
C THR A 78 3.56 -2.40 -13.44
N ASP A 79 4.04 -3.59 -13.85
CA ASP A 79 5.16 -4.28 -13.20
C ASP A 79 6.47 -3.48 -13.30
N LEU A 80 6.83 -3.04 -14.51
CA LEU A 80 8.01 -2.20 -14.74
C LEU A 80 7.96 -0.89 -13.95
N LEU A 81 6.80 -0.22 -13.94
CA LEU A 81 6.62 1.00 -13.13
C LEU A 81 6.67 0.70 -11.63
N GLY A 82 6.18 -0.46 -11.18
CA GLY A 82 6.36 -0.95 -9.82
C GLY A 82 7.82 -1.03 -9.43
N ASN A 83 8.64 -1.67 -10.26
CA ASN A 83 10.08 -1.80 -10.02
C ASN A 83 10.80 -0.46 -9.99
N VAL A 84 10.43 0.46 -10.88
CA VAL A 84 10.97 1.83 -10.93
C VAL A 84 10.58 2.66 -9.71
N ILE A 85 9.31 2.61 -9.29
CA ILE A 85 8.80 3.38 -8.15
C ILE A 85 9.35 2.84 -6.82
N GLU A 86 9.46 1.51 -6.71
CA GLU A 86 10.08 0.86 -5.56
C GLU A 86 11.60 1.05 -5.54
N GLY A 87 12.24 1.17 -6.69
CA GLY A 87 13.70 1.17 -6.83
C GLY A 87 14.31 -0.15 -6.38
N ASN A 88 13.69 -1.27 -6.77
CA ASN A 88 14.22 -2.61 -6.49
C ASN A 88 15.27 -3.04 -7.52
N ALA A 89 15.81 -4.25 -7.38
CA ALA A 89 16.86 -4.77 -8.26
C ALA A 89 16.44 -4.89 -9.74
N ASP A 90 15.14 -4.95 -10.02
CA ASP A 90 14.58 -5.01 -11.37
C ASP A 90 14.26 -3.61 -11.94
N SER A 91 14.62 -2.53 -11.23
CA SER A 91 14.49 -1.17 -11.72
C SER A 91 15.38 -0.95 -12.95
N ILE A 92 14.75 -0.57 -14.06
CA ILE A 92 15.44 -0.42 -15.35
C ILE A 92 16.45 0.74 -15.39
N HIS A 93 16.40 1.67 -14.43
CA HIS A 93 17.32 2.81 -14.34
C HIS A 93 17.31 3.44 -12.94
N GLU A 94 17.80 2.71 -11.93
CA GLU A 94 17.77 3.11 -10.53
C GLU A 94 18.44 4.48 -10.27
N THR A 95 19.58 4.77 -10.88
CA THR A 95 20.28 6.07 -10.69
C THR A 95 19.48 7.27 -11.19
N PHE A 96 18.63 7.08 -12.21
CA PHE A 96 17.82 8.13 -12.80
C PHE A 96 16.46 8.29 -12.13
N TYR A 97 15.77 7.20 -11.80
CA TYR A 97 14.44 7.25 -11.16
C TYR A 97 14.46 7.14 -9.64
N GLY A 98 15.59 6.73 -9.06
CA GLY A 98 15.74 6.55 -7.61
C GLY A 98 14.82 5.46 -7.06
N SER A 99 14.45 5.61 -5.79
CA SER A 99 13.54 4.73 -5.06
C SER A 99 12.48 5.56 -4.34
N VAL A 100 11.50 6.09 -5.07
CA VAL A 100 10.52 7.05 -4.52
C VAL A 100 9.76 6.46 -3.32
N TYR A 101 9.36 5.19 -3.39
CA TYR A 101 8.65 4.55 -2.28
C TYR A 101 9.50 4.44 -1.02
N ARG A 102 10.74 3.95 -1.11
CA ARG A 102 11.62 3.79 0.06
C ARG A 102 12.10 5.14 0.58
N ASN A 103 12.38 6.08 -0.31
CA ASN A 103 12.75 7.45 0.03
C ASN A 103 11.63 8.15 0.80
N LEU A 104 10.35 7.92 0.45
CA LEU A 104 9.23 8.44 1.22
C LEU A 104 9.14 7.81 2.61
N LEU A 105 9.30 6.49 2.73
CA LEU A 105 9.31 5.82 4.03
C LEU A 105 10.45 6.35 4.92
N SER A 106 11.64 6.51 4.37
CA SER A 106 12.80 7.07 5.10
C SER A 106 12.59 8.54 5.47
N LEU A 107 12.18 9.40 4.53
CA LEU A 107 11.91 10.82 4.78
C LEU A 107 10.90 11.02 5.92
N PHE A 108 9.80 10.27 5.90
CA PHE A 108 8.75 10.38 6.91
C PHE A 108 9.04 9.56 8.18
N GLY A 109 9.90 8.54 8.10
CA GLY A 109 10.39 7.75 9.24
C GLY A 109 11.30 8.59 10.14
N HIS A 110 12.28 9.28 9.54
CA HIS A 110 13.21 10.14 10.27
C HIS A 110 12.70 11.56 10.51
N ILE A 111 11.42 11.85 10.25
CA ILE A 111 10.89 13.22 10.30
C ILE A 111 11.08 13.93 11.66
N VAL A 112 11.19 13.15 12.75
CA VAL A 112 11.38 13.66 14.11
C VAL A 112 12.85 13.96 14.47
N ASP A 113 13.80 13.30 13.80
CA ASP A 113 15.25 13.46 14.01
C ASP A 113 15.99 13.25 12.68
N PRO A 114 15.81 14.16 11.70
CA PRO A 114 16.19 13.92 10.30
C PRO A 114 17.71 13.78 10.09
N VAL A 115 18.52 14.32 11.01
CA VAL A 115 19.98 14.30 10.96
C VAL A 115 20.59 13.50 12.12
N HIS A 116 19.77 12.68 12.79
CA HIS A 116 20.19 11.79 13.88
C HIS A 116 20.91 12.49 15.05
N GLN A 117 20.63 13.77 15.30
CA GLN A 117 21.30 14.56 16.34
C GLN A 117 20.92 14.08 17.75
N TYR A 118 19.71 13.57 17.91
CA TYR A 118 19.19 13.06 19.18
C TYR A 118 19.29 11.54 19.27
N GLY A 119 19.87 10.92 18.24
CA GLY A 119 20.04 9.48 18.12
C GLY A 119 18.72 8.72 18.16
N VAL A 120 17.61 9.30 17.72
CA VAL A 120 16.29 8.64 17.75
C VAL A 120 16.34 7.33 16.95
N PRO A 121 15.77 6.21 17.45
CA PRO A 121 15.79 4.96 16.72
C PRO A 121 14.86 4.99 15.51
N ALA A 122 14.95 3.98 14.65
CA ALA A 122 14.10 3.84 13.47
C ALA A 122 12.60 3.91 13.82
N SER A 123 11.83 4.55 12.95
CA SER A 123 10.39 4.67 13.08
C SER A 123 9.69 3.35 12.77
N VAL A 124 8.46 3.22 13.27
CA VAL A 124 7.58 2.11 12.88
C VAL A 124 7.33 2.04 11.38
N LEU A 125 7.51 3.16 10.66
CA LEU A 125 7.38 3.24 9.21
C LEU A 125 8.48 2.49 8.46
N GLU A 126 9.58 2.16 9.12
CA GLU A 126 10.77 1.55 8.52
C GLU A 126 10.82 0.03 8.78
N GLN A 127 9.82 -0.52 9.46
CA GLN A 127 9.72 -1.94 9.80
C GLN A 127 8.43 -2.55 9.20
N PRO A 128 8.53 -3.57 8.35
CA PRO A 128 7.36 -4.22 7.74
C PRO A 128 6.30 -4.69 8.74
N GLU A 129 6.72 -5.11 9.93
CA GLU A 129 5.87 -5.62 11.00
C GLU A 129 5.00 -4.53 11.65
N THR A 130 5.44 -3.26 11.59
CA THR A 130 4.80 -2.15 12.29
C THR A 130 4.31 -1.03 11.39
N VAL A 131 4.75 -0.98 10.13
CA VAL A 131 4.45 0.11 9.18
C VAL A 131 2.96 0.36 9.01
N LEU A 132 2.14 -0.69 9.01
CA LEU A 132 0.69 -0.60 8.84
C LEU A 132 -0.03 0.02 10.05
N ARG A 133 0.64 0.14 11.21
CA ARG A 133 0.05 0.75 12.41
C ARG A 133 0.00 2.28 12.31
N ASP A 134 0.90 2.88 11.54
CA ASP A 134 1.00 4.33 11.43
C ASP A 134 0.03 4.89 10.36
N PRO A 135 -0.89 5.80 10.70
CA PRO A 135 -1.78 6.44 9.74
C PRO A 135 -1.06 7.12 8.56
N LEU A 136 0.17 7.57 8.75
CA LEU A 136 0.98 8.20 7.72
C LEU A 136 1.37 7.24 6.60
N PHE A 137 1.50 5.94 6.88
CA PHE A 137 1.74 4.92 5.85
C PHE A 137 0.66 4.98 4.76
N TYR A 138 -0.62 5.02 5.14
CA TYR A 138 -1.73 5.09 4.18
C TYR A 138 -1.71 6.38 3.35
N ARG A 139 -1.15 7.47 3.89
CA ARG A 139 -0.96 8.73 3.15
C ARG A 139 0.21 8.64 2.17
N ILE A 140 1.29 7.96 2.54
CA ILE A 140 2.43 7.65 1.67
C ILE A 140 1.97 6.73 0.53
N ALA A 141 1.29 5.63 0.86
CA ALA A 141 0.70 4.70 -0.10
C ALA A 141 -0.25 5.41 -1.06
N LYS A 142 -1.10 6.35 -0.58
CA LYS A 142 -1.97 7.13 -1.46
C LYS A 142 -1.19 8.02 -2.43
N ARG A 143 -0.05 8.58 -2.02
CA ARG A 143 0.84 9.34 -2.92
C ARG A 143 1.44 8.44 -3.99
N ILE A 144 1.94 7.25 -3.62
CA ILE A 144 2.46 6.26 -4.58
C ILE A 144 1.36 5.81 -5.56
N LEU A 145 0.18 5.42 -5.05
CA LEU A 145 -0.95 5.02 -5.88
C LEU A 145 -1.38 6.13 -6.86
N SER A 146 -1.20 7.41 -6.52
CA SER A 146 -1.50 8.50 -7.45
C SER A 146 -0.63 8.49 -8.71
N ILE A 147 0.59 7.96 -8.64
CA ILE A 147 1.47 7.77 -9.81
C ILE A 147 0.91 6.64 -10.68
N PHE A 148 0.49 5.53 -10.07
CA PHE A 148 -0.17 4.45 -10.81
C PHE A 148 -1.50 4.87 -11.43
N TYR A 149 -2.32 5.67 -10.74
CA TYR A 149 -3.56 6.18 -11.32
C TYR A 149 -3.30 7.11 -12.50
N GLN A 150 -2.27 7.96 -12.43
CA GLN A 150 -1.83 8.77 -13.57
C GLN A 150 -1.49 7.87 -14.75
N TYR A 151 -0.70 6.82 -14.54
CA TYR A 151 -0.36 5.86 -15.59
C TYR A 151 -1.59 5.13 -16.16
N LYS A 152 -2.42 4.54 -15.29
CA LYS A 152 -3.60 3.79 -15.70
C LYS A 152 -4.63 4.65 -16.44
N ASN A 153 -4.67 5.95 -16.21
CA ASN A 153 -5.52 6.88 -16.96
C ASN A 153 -5.04 7.15 -18.39
N HIS A 154 -3.78 6.84 -18.73
CA HIS A 154 -3.26 6.92 -20.10
C HIS A 154 -3.55 5.66 -20.93
N LEU A 155 -3.92 4.55 -20.28
CA LEU A 155 -4.26 3.32 -20.98
C LEU A 155 -5.62 3.45 -21.67
N GLN A 156 -5.74 2.79 -22.82
CA GLN A 156 -7.02 2.70 -23.52
C GLN A 156 -8.04 1.95 -22.65
N PRO A 157 -9.23 2.53 -22.40
CA PRO A 157 -10.29 1.82 -21.70
C PRO A 157 -10.70 0.56 -22.46
N TYR A 158 -11.08 -0.47 -21.71
CA TYR A 158 -11.64 -1.68 -22.32
C TYR A 158 -12.86 -1.34 -23.19
N ARG A 159 -12.87 -1.89 -24.40
CA ARG A 159 -14.01 -1.85 -25.31
C ARG A 159 -14.97 -2.97 -24.96
N HIS A 160 -16.18 -2.91 -25.53
CA HIS A 160 -17.19 -3.94 -25.33
C HIS A 160 -16.64 -5.34 -25.66
N GLU A 161 -15.97 -5.50 -26.79
CA GLU A 161 -15.39 -6.78 -27.23
C GLU A 161 -14.28 -7.31 -26.31
N ASP A 162 -13.60 -6.44 -25.57
CA ASP A 162 -12.54 -6.84 -24.63
C ASP A 162 -13.13 -7.43 -23.32
N LEU A 163 -14.39 -7.09 -23.00
CA LEU A 163 -15.11 -7.54 -21.79
C LEU A 163 -16.23 -8.53 -22.08
N TYR A 164 -16.71 -8.57 -23.32
CA TYR A 164 -17.82 -9.40 -23.73
C TYR A 164 -17.41 -10.87 -23.73
N PHE A 165 -18.23 -11.72 -23.10
CA PHE A 165 -18.03 -13.16 -23.09
C PHE A 165 -19.16 -13.84 -23.89
N PRO A 166 -18.94 -14.15 -25.18
CA PRO A 166 -20.01 -14.61 -26.07
C PRO A 166 -20.68 -15.91 -25.61
N GLY A 167 -22.01 -15.89 -25.55
CA GLY A 167 -22.83 -17.06 -25.21
C GLY A 167 -22.84 -17.41 -23.72
N VAL A 168 -22.37 -16.50 -22.85
CA VAL A 168 -22.41 -16.65 -21.39
C VAL A 168 -23.11 -15.42 -20.80
N THR A 169 -24.06 -15.64 -19.91
CA THR A 169 -24.79 -14.55 -19.23
C THR A 169 -25.02 -14.90 -17.77
N ILE A 170 -24.74 -13.96 -16.88
CA ILE A 170 -25.10 -14.07 -15.47
C ILE A 170 -26.55 -13.62 -15.34
N GLU A 171 -27.44 -14.53 -14.99
CA GLU A 171 -28.88 -14.27 -14.85
C GLU A 171 -29.23 -13.74 -13.46
N ASP A 172 -28.58 -14.26 -12.42
CA ASP A 172 -28.84 -13.87 -11.04
C ASP A 172 -27.56 -14.00 -10.19
N VAL A 173 -27.43 -13.10 -9.22
CA VAL A 173 -26.40 -13.16 -8.17
C VAL A 173 -27.07 -12.91 -6.84
N THR A 174 -27.13 -13.95 -6.02
CA THR A 174 -27.62 -13.88 -4.64
C THR A 174 -26.47 -14.14 -3.67
N ILE A 175 -26.43 -13.42 -2.56
CA ILE A 175 -25.37 -13.54 -1.55
C ILE A 175 -26.04 -13.74 -0.20
N ASP A 176 -25.49 -14.65 0.61
CA ASP A 176 -25.88 -14.79 2.01
C ASP A 176 -25.67 -13.48 2.79
N LYS A 177 -26.32 -13.39 3.97
CA LYS A 177 -26.17 -12.23 4.84
C LYS A 177 -24.71 -12.05 5.29
N LEU A 178 -24.13 -10.90 4.98
CA LEU A 178 -22.80 -10.52 5.44
C LEU A 178 -22.86 -10.04 6.90
N VAL A 179 -22.15 -10.72 7.80
CA VAL A 179 -22.13 -10.41 9.23
C VAL A 179 -20.69 -10.41 9.73
N THR A 180 -20.25 -9.27 10.29
CA THR A 180 -18.97 -9.13 10.98
C THR A 180 -19.16 -9.12 12.49
N TYR A 181 -18.11 -9.51 13.20
CA TYR A 181 -18.03 -9.49 14.67
C TYR A 181 -16.58 -9.39 15.11
N PHE A 182 -16.35 -9.12 16.38
CA PHE A 182 -15.02 -9.27 16.99
C PHE A 182 -14.95 -10.60 17.74
N ASP A 183 -13.82 -11.28 17.62
CA ASP A 183 -13.54 -12.53 18.31
C ASP A 183 -12.23 -12.44 19.09
N GLU A 184 -12.10 -13.24 20.14
CA GLU A 184 -10.87 -13.35 20.90
C GLU A 184 -9.86 -14.22 20.14
N TYR A 185 -8.64 -13.71 19.99
CA TYR A 185 -7.55 -14.43 19.35
C TYR A 185 -6.32 -14.44 20.26
N ASP A 186 -5.89 -15.65 20.56
CA ASP A 186 -4.75 -15.96 21.41
C ASP A 186 -3.53 -16.30 20.56
N PHE A 187 -2.39 -15.68 20.86
CA PHE A 187 -1.12 -16.01 20.24
C PHE A 187 0.02 -16.04 21.26
N GLU A 188 0.96 -16.95 21.05
CA GLU A 188 2.11 -17.17 21.93
C GLU A 188 3.11 -16.01 21.83
N ILE A 189 3.63 -15.58 22.98
CA ILE A 189 4.60 -14.48 23.11
C ILE A 189 5.90 -14.92 23.80
N ASN A 190 6.18 -16.22 23.85
CA ASN A 190 7.36 -16.77 24.51
C ASN A 190 8.67 -16.11 24.05
N ASN A 191 8.78 -15.82 22.75
CA ASN A 191 9.97 -15.17 22.16
C ASN A 191 10.17 -13.71 22.59
N ALA A 192 9.15 -13.06 23.19
CA ALA A 192 9.27 -11.71 23.72
C ALA A 192 9.85 -11.68 25.14
N LEU A 193 10.04 -12.84 25.77
CA LEU A 193 10.50 -12.96 27.16
C LEU A 193 12.00 -13.25 27.21
N SER A 194 12.73 -12.40 27.93
CA SER A 194 14.11 -12.70 28.33
C SER A 194 14.10 -13.53 29.60
N LEU A 195 14.32 -14.83 29.48
CA LEU A 195 14.46 -15.73 30.63
C LEU A 195 15.94 -15.92 31.01
N PRO A 196 16.28 -15.93 32.30
CA PRO A 196 17.67 -16.17 32.74
C PRO A 196 18.22 -17.53 32.31
N ASN A 197 17.36 -18.56 32.26
CA ASN A 197 17.68 -19.90 31.77
C ASN A 197 16.81 -20.23 30.55
N PRO A 198 17.39 -20.33 29.33
CA PRO A 198 16.65 -20.67 28.11
C PRO A 198 15.90 -22.01 28.20
N GLU A 199 16.43 -22.98 28.95
CA GLU A 199 15.81 -24.30 29.19
C GLU A 199 14.49 -24.22 29.98
N GLU A 200 14.22 -23.11 30.67
CA GLU A 200 12.94 -22.87 31.35
C GLU A 200 11.87 -22.30 30.41
N GLY A 201 12.26 -21.75 29.26
CA GLY A 201 11.33 -21.15 28.29
C GLY A 201 10.36 -22.13 27.66
N GLY A 202 10.72 -23.41 27.57
CA GLY A 202 9.81 -24.46 27.12
C GLY A 202 8.82 -24.95 28.19
N LYS A 203 8.95 -24.51 29.44
CA LYS A 203 8.09 -24.99 30.56
C LYS A 203 6.78 -24.23 30.68
N TYR A 204 6.70 -23.02 30.15
CA TYR A 204 5.55 -22.13 30.26
C TYR A 204 5.13 -21.65 28.88
N ASN A 205 3.82 -21.60 28.63
CA ASN A 205 3.28 -20.98 27.43
C ASN A 205 2.65 -19.63 27.84
N TYR A 206 3.26 -18.55 27.38
CA TYR A 206 2.76 -17.20 27.60
C TYR A 206 1.98 -16.76 26.38
N VAL A 207 0.73 -16.34 26.62
CA VAL A 207 -0.21 -16.01 25.56
C VAL A 207 -0.68 -14.57 25.72
N ALA A 208 -0.72 -13.85 24.60
CA ALA A 208 -1.44 -12.57 24.50
C ALA A 208 -2.79 -12.80 23.80
N ARG A 209 -3.84 -12.23 24.39
CA ARG A 209 -5.20 -12.24 23.85
C ARG A 209 -5.55 -10.87 23.26
N GLN A 210 -6.11 -10.85 22.06
CA GLN A 210 -6.60 -9.62 21.42
C GLN A 210 -7.94 -9.84 20.71
N HIS A 211 -8.74 -8.79 20.62
CA HIS A 211 -9.94 -8.81 19.78
C HIS A 211 -9.57 -8.59 18.31
N ARG A 212 -9.98 -9.49 17.43
CA ARG A 212 -9.78 -9.36 15.97
C ARG A 212 -11.10 -9.33 15.24
N LEU A 213 -11.17 -8.52 14.19
CA LEU A 213 -12.32 -8.51 13.28
C LEU A 213 -12.44 -9.87 12.59
N ASN A 214 -13.65 -10.41 12.56
CA ASN A 214 -14.00 -11.67 11.93
C ASN A 214 -15.35 -11.56 11.19
N HIS A 215 -15.72 -12.57 10.41
CA HIS A 215 -17.00 -12.65 9.71
C HIS A 215 -17.58 -14.07 9.75
N LYS A 216 -18.91 -14.18 9.60
CA LYS A 216 -19.55 -15.49 9.41
C LYS A 216 -19.28 -16.00 7.99
N PRO A 217 -19.11 -17.32 7.78
CA PRO A 217 -19.07 -17.88 6.44
C PRO A 217 -20.34 -17.52 5.67
N PHE A 218 -20.19 -17.27 4.37
CA PHE A 218 -21.27 -16.86 3.48
C PHE A 218 -20.98 -17.37 2.06
N HIS A 219 -22.02 -17.62 1.27
CA HIS A 219 -21.88 -18.12 -0.10
C HIS A 219 -22.35 -17.10 -1.13
N TYR A 220 -21.75 -17.19 -2.31
CA TYR A 220 -22.23 -16.54 -3.53
C TYR A 220 -22.97 -17.58 -4.36
N TYR A 221 -24.22 -17.30 -4.70
CA TYR A 221 -25.05 -18.11 -5.59
C TYR A 221 -25.17 -17.39 -6.93
N LEU A 222 -24.43 -17.88 -7.93
CA LEU A 222 -24.46 -17.33 -9.28
C LEU A 222 -25.27 -18.27 -10.18
N LYS A 223 -26.34 -17.74 -10.78
CA LYS A 223 -27.07 -18.42 -11.84
C LYS A 223 -26.50 -17.98 -13.18
N VAL A 224 -25.83 -18.87 -13.88
CA VAL A 224 -25.20 -18.58 -15.17
C VAL A 224 -25.85 -19.42 -16.27
N LYS A 225 -26.27 -18.76 -17.34
CA LYS A 225 -26.71 -19.40 -18.57
C LYS A 225 -25.55 -19.42 -19.55
N SER A 226 -25.28 -20.59 -20.13
CA SER A 226 -24.29 -20.73 -21.19
C SER A 226 -24.83 -21.52 -22.38
N GLU A 227 -24.52 -21.05 -23.58
CA GLU A 227 -24.87 -21.67 -24.85
C GLU A 227 -23.87 -22.74 -25.29
N LYS A 228 -22.71 -22.83 -24.62
CA LYS A 228 -21.62 -23.73 -24.97
C LYS A 228 -20.83 -24.15 -23.74
N GLU A 229 -20.23 -25.33 -23.79
CA GLU A 229 -19.24 -25.73 -22.78
C GLU A 229 -17.95 -24.91 -22.99
N VAL A 230 -17.56 -24.14 -21.98
CA VAL A 230 -16.38 -23.27 -22.05
C VAL A 230 -15.75 -23.08 -20.67
N ASN A 231 -14.42 -23.12 -20.62
CA ASN A 231 -13.67 -22.78 -19.41
C ASN A 231 -13.81 -21.28 -19.12
N SER A 232 -14.06 -20.94 -17.86
CA SER A 232 -14.30 -19.57 -17.43
C SER A 232 -13.61 -19.27 -16.10
N VAL A 233 -13.46 -17.98 -15.82
CA VAL A 233 -12.94 -17.48 -14.53
C VAL A 233 -13.98 -16.55 -13.94
N VAL A 234 -14.39 -16.83 -12.71
CA VAL A 234 -15.26 -15.95 -11.92
C VAL A 234 -14.39 -15.02 -11.08
N ARG A 235 -14.59 -13.71 -11.20
CA ARG A 235 -13.90 -12.68 -10.41
C ARG A 235 -14.92 -11.87 -9.62
N VAL A 236 -14.75 -11.79 -8.31
CA VAL A 236 -15.65 -11.05 -7.41
C VAL A 236 -14.87 -9.93 -6.75
N PHE A 237 -15.44 -8.73 -6.76
CA PHE A 237 -14.86 -7.53 -6.16
C PHE A 237 -15.84 -6.91 -5.16
N VAL A 238 -15.32 -6.30 -4.09
CA VAL A 238 -16.12 -5.60 -3.08
C VAL A 238 -15.66 -4.15 -3.04
N GLY A 239 -16.60 -3.22 -3.13
CA GLY A 239 -16.30 -1.80 -3.15
C GLY A 239 -17.47 -0.95 -2.64
N PRO A 240 -17.23 0.34 -2.38
CA PRO A 240 -18.25 1.24 -1.82
C PRO A 240 -19.35 1.55 -2.83
N LYS A 241 -20.59 1.59 -2.34
CA LYS A 241 -21.75 2.11 -3.10
C LYS A 241 -21.90 3.63 -2.95
N TYR A 242 -21.72 4.13 -1.72
CA TYR A 242 -21.92 5.53 -1.37
C TYR A 242 -20.62 6.15 -0.85
N ASP A 243 -20.47 7.47 -1.05
CA ASP A 243 -19.45 8.25 -0.37
C ASP A 243 -19.86 8.66 1.06
N VAL A 244 -18.98 9.39 1.75
CA VAL A 244 -19.18 9.82 3.14
C VAL A 244 -20.38 10.78 3.33
N TYR A 245 -20.90 11.37 2.25
CA TYR A 245 -22.07 12.25 2.26
C TYR A 245 -23.35 11.53 1.81
N GLY A 246 -23.28 10.22 1.55
CA GLY A 246 -24.42 9.40 1.10
C GLY A 246 -24.72 9.50 -0.39
N ARG A 247 -23.86 10.12 -1.20
CA ARG A 247 -24.03 10.17 -2.66
C ARG A 247 -23.58 8.86 -3.29
N GLU A 248 -24.38 8.34 -4.22
CA GLU A 248 -24.03 7.13 -4.97
C GLU A 248 -22.86 7.41 -5.93
N LEU A 249 -21.85 6.54 -5.89
CA LEU A 249 -20.65 6.67 -6.71
C LEU A 249 -20.87 6.04 -8.09
N SER A 250 -20.53 6.78 -9.14
CA SER A 250 -20.48 6.23 -10.51
C SER A 250 -19.35 5.19 -10.63
N LEU A 251 -19.48 4.24 -11.57
CA LEU A 251 -18.43 3.22 -11.78
C LEU A 251 -17.04 3.84 -11.98
N ASN A 252 -16.94 4.98 -12.69
CA ASN A 252 -15.68 5.66 -12.92
C ASN A 252 -15.04 6.22 -11.64
N GLU A 253 -15.84 6.66 -10.67
CA GLU A 253 -15.35 7.14 -9.36
C GLU A 253 -14.93 5.97 -8.46
N ARG A 254 -15.70 4.87 -8.46
CA ARG A 254 -15.47 3.74 -7.56
C ARG A 254 -14.53 2.65 -8.09
N LYS A 255 -14.18 2.64 -9.39
CA LYS A 255 -13.29 1.63 -9.99
C LYS A 255 -11.97 1.43 -9.24
N GLN A 256 -11.46 2.48 -8.60
CA GLN A 256 -10.20 2.47 -7.83
C GLN A 256 -10.32 1.93 -6.40
N TYR A 257 -11.53 1.63 -5.95
CA TYR A 257 -11.84 1.14 -4.59
C TYR A 257 -12.29 -0.33 -4.58
N PHE A 258 -12.22 -1.00 -5.73
CA PHE A 258 -12.44 -2.43 -5.88
C PHE A 258 -11.12 -3.19 -5.87
#